data_AF-A0A834AMV4-F1
#
_entry.id   AF-A0A834AMV4-F1
#
_cell.length_a   1.000
_cell.length_b   1.000
_cell.length_c   1.000
_cell.angle_alpha   90.00
_cell.angle_beta   90.00
_cell.angle_gamma   90.00
#
_symmetry.space_group_name_H-M   'P 1'
#
loop_
_entity.id
_entity.type
_entity.pdbx_description
1 polymer ?
#
loop_
_entity_poly.entity_id
_entity_poly.type
_entity_poly.pdbx_seq_one_letter_code
_entity_poly.pdbx_strand_id
1 'polypeptide(L)'
;MSAIKEWLSPLPDRSLPALKIREELLKILQELPSVSQETLKHSGIGRAVMYLYKHPKESRSNKDMAGKLINEWSRPIFGLTSNYKGMTREEREQRDLEQMPQRRRMSSTGGQTPRRDLEKVLTGEEKALRPGDPGFCARARVPMPSNKDYVVRPKWNVEMESSRFQGTSKKGISRLDKQMRKFTDIRKKSRSAHAVKISIEGNKMPL
;
A
#
# COMPACT_ATOMS: atom_id res chain seq x y z
N MET A 1 4.35 -34.91 -5.85
CA MET A 1 4.77 -33.80 -6.74
C MET A 1 5.26 -34.27 -8.12
N SER A 2 6.11 -35.31 -8.21
CA SER A 2 6.65 -35.78 -9.50
C SER A 2 5.57 -36.22 -10.52
N ALA A 3 4.50 -36.87 -10.04
CA ALA A 3 3.34 -37.20 -10.88
C ALA A 3 2.66 -35.93 -11.44
N ILE A 4 2.37 -34.93 -10.60
CA ILE A 4 1.77 -33.65 -11.07
C ILE A 4 2.64 -32.99 -12.14
N LYS A 5 3.98 -33.05 -11.97
CA LYS A 5 4.93 -32.53 -12.96
C LYS A 5 4.80 -33.26 -14.29
N GLU A 6 4.63 -34.58 -14.30
CA GLU A 6 4.41 -35.37 -15.50
C GLU A 6 3.10 -34.98 -16.21
N TRP A 7 2.00 -34.87 -15.46
CA TRP A 7 0.69 -34.46 -15.99
C TRP A 7 0.66 -33.03 -16.55
N LEU A 8 1.50 -32.13 -16.04
CA LEU A 8 1.63 -30.75 -16.52
C LEU A 8 2.72 -30.57 -17.58
N SER A 9 3.58 -31.56 -17.80
CA SER A 9 4.64 -31.48 -18.80
C SER A 9 4.04 -31.48 -20.21
N PRO A 10 4.70 -30.83 -21.18
CA PRO A 10 4.25 -30.90 -22.57
C PRO A 10 4.24 -32.35 -23.06
N LEU A 11 3.27 -32.65 -23.93
CA LEU A 11 3.14 -33.94 -24.59
C LEU A 11 4.30 -34.18 -25.58
N PRO A 12 4.51 -35.41 -26.09
CA PRO A 12 5.60 -35.71 -27.03
C PRO A 12 5.60 -34.84 -28.31
N ASP A 13 4.42 -34.39 -28.73
CA ASP A 13 4.20 -33.47 -29.85
C ASP A 13 4.40 -31.99 -29.47
N ARG A 14 4.85 -31.72 -28.25
CA ARG A 14 5.01 -30.40 -27.62
C ARG A 14 3.69 -29.66 -27.38
N SER A 15 2.55 -30.32 -27.53
CA SER A 15 1.26 -29.73 -27.19
C SER A 15 1.08 -29.67 -25.67
N LEU A 16 0.14 -28.84 -25.24
CA LEU A 16 -0.23 -28.70 -23.84
C LEU A 16 -1.25 -29.78 -23.48
N PRO A 17 -1.18 -30.35 -22.26
CA PRO A 17 -2.24 -31.17 -21.71
C PRO A 17 -3.60 -30.47 -21.76
N ALA A 18 -4.68 -31.26 -21.70
CA ALA A 18 -6.04 -30.73 -21.75
C ALA A 18 -6.26 -29.58 -20.76
N LEU A 19 -6.96 -28.51 -21.18
CA LEU A 19 -7.12 -27.28 -20.40
C LEU A 19 -7.64 -27.56 -18.99
N LYS A 20 -8.68 -28.40 -18.86
CA LYS A 20 -9.25 -28.78 -17.55
C LYS A 20 -8.23 -29.42 -16.62
N ILE A 21 -7.32 -30.27 -17.14
CA ILE A 21 -6.27 -30.90 -16.34
C ILE A 21 -5.33 -29.82 -15.79
N ARG A 22 -4.89 -28.89 -16.65
CA ARG A 22 -4.00 -27.80 -16.24
C ARG A 22 -4.65 -26.89 -15.20
N GLU A 23 -5.92 -26.53 -15.39
CA GLU A 23 -6.69 -25.71 -14.45
C GLU A 23 -6.80 -26.36 -13.07
N GLU A 24 -7.25 -27.61 -13.00
CA GLU A 24 -7.46 -28.30 -11.73
C GLU A 24 -6.14 -28.58 -11.00
N LEU A 25 -5.09 -29.00 -11.72
CA LEU A 25 -3.78 -29.22 -11.10
C LEU A 25 -3.15 -27.92 -10.59
N LEU A 26 -3.32 -26.79 -11.28
CA LEU A 26 -2.84 -25.50 -10.78
C LEU A 26 -3.61 -25.03 -9.55
N LYS A 27 -4.92 -25.31 -9.45
CA LYS A 27 -5.73 -25.03 -8.25
C LYS A 27 -5.27 -25.88 -7.07
N ILE A 28 -5.13 -27.20 -7.27
CA ILE A 28 -4.63 -28.11 -6.24
C ILE A 28 -3.27 -27.63 -5.74
N LEU A 29 -2.36 -27.24 -6.64
CA LEU A 29 -1.04 -26.71 -6.26
C LEU A 29 -1.10 -25.43 -5.40
N GLN A 30 -2.15 -24.61 -5.52
CA GLN A 30 -2.35 -23.43 -4.66
C GLN A 30 -2.90 -23.76 -3.29
N GLU A 31 -3.64 -24.86 -3.16
CA GLU A 31 -4.22 -25.30 -1.88
C GLU A 31 -3.22 -26.05 -1.02
N LEU A 32 -2.14 -26.57 -1.61
CA LEU A 32 -1.09 -27.24 -0.87
C LEU A 32 -0.36 -26.27 0.07
N PRO A 33 0.10 -26.75 1.24
CA PRO A 33 0.98 -25.97 2.10
C PRO A 33 2.29 -25.63 1.38
N SER A 34 3.05 -24.69 1.95
CA SER A 34 4.29 -24.20 1.35
C SER A 34 5.22 -25.35 0.94
N VAL A 35 5.54 -25.38 -0.35
CA VAL A 35 6.39 -26.43 -0.94
C VAL A 35 7.85 -26.15 -0.58
N SER A 36 8.53 -27.11 0.05
CA SER A 36 9.95 -26.97 0.40
C SER A 36 10.85 -26.89 -0.84
N GLN A 37 11.99 -26.21 -0.73
CA GLN A 37 12.95 -26.09 -1.83
C GLN A 37 13.47 -27.47 -2.30
N GLU A 38 13.69 -28.40 -1.38
CA GLU A 38 14.09 -29.77 -1.69
C GLU A 38 13.03 -30.50 -2.53
N THR A 39 11.77 -30.41 -2.13
CA THR A 39 10.65 -31.00 -2.87
C THR A 39 10.51 -30.40 -4.27
N LEU A 40 10.68 -29.07 -4.37
CA LEU A 40 10.64 -28.35 -5.65
C LEU A 40 11.78 -28.82 -6.58
N LYS A 41 13.00 -28.97 -6.04
CA LYS A 41 14.18 -29.42 -6.78
C LYS A 41 14.06 -30.87 -7.22
N HIS A 42 13.65 -31.77 -6.33
CA HIS A 42 13.56 -33.20 -6.60
C HIS A 42 12.44 -33.53 -7.60
N SER A 43 11.26 -32.91 -7.46
CA SER A 43 10.15 -33.16 -8.37
C SER A 43 10.27 -32.43 -9.72
N GLY A 44 11.00 -31.32 -9.75
CA GLY A 44 11.11 -30.46 -10.93
C GLY A 44 9.80 -29.75 -11.32
N ILE A 45 8.79 -29.72 -10.44
CA ILE A 45 7.46 -29.15 -10.72
C ILE A 45 7.52 -27.67 -11.10
N GLY A 46 8.45 -26.91 -10.52
CA GLY A 46 8.65 -25.49 -10.85
C GLY A 46 8.94 -25.25 -12.34
N ARG A 47 9.63 -26.18 -13.01
CA ARG A 47 9.93 -26.08 -14.45
C ARG A 47 8.67 -26.27 -15.29
N ALA A 48 7.80 -27.21 -14.93
CA ALA A 48 6.53 -27.44 -15.61
C ALA A 48 5.59 -26.24 -15.46
N VAL A 49 5.45 -25.70 -14.23
CA VAL A 49 4.63 -24.50 -13.98
C VAL A 49 5.18 -23.27 -14.71
N MET A 50 6.51 -23.08 -14.74
CA MET A 50 7.16 -22.03 -15.53
C MET A 50 6.90 -22.17 -17.03
N TYR A 51 6.87 -23.41 -17.55
CA TYR A 51 6.55 -23.67 -18.94
C TYR A 51 5.13 -23.21 -19.27
N LEU A 52 4.13 -23.59 -18.47
CA LEU A 52 2.74 -23.14 -18.64
C LEU A 52 2.63 -21.61 -18.58
N TYR A 53 3.28 -20.98 -17.61
CA TYR A 53 3.30 -19.52 -17.46
C TYR A 53 3.79 -18.80 -18.73
N LYS A 54 4.87 -19.31 -19.35
CA LYS A 54 5.47 -18.71 -20.55
C LYS A 54 4.80 -19.14 -21.86
N HIS A 55 3.98 -20.20 -21.87
CA HIS A 55 3.45 -20.75 -23.10
C HIS A 55 2.46 -19.78 -23.78
N PRO A 56 2.57 -19.52 -25.10
CA PRO A 56 1.70 -18.55 -25.79
C PRO A 56 0.23 -18.97 -25.80
N LYS A 57 -0.04 -20.28 -25.91
CA LYS A 57 -1.41 -20.85 -25.95
C LYS A 57 -2.01 -21.18 -24.57
N GLU A 58 -1.40 -20.72 -23.48
CA GLU A 58 -1.97 -20.89 -22.14
C GLU A 58 -3.01 -19.81 -21.81
N SER A 59 -4.05 -20.17 -21.04
CA SER A 59 -5.09 -19.23 -20.64
C SER A 59 -4.55 -18.16 -19.69
N ARG A 60 -5.14 -16.95 -19.73
CA ARG A 60 -4.72 -15.85 -18.84
C ARG A 60 -4.88 -16.23 -17.36
N SER A 61 -5.99 -16.87 -17.00
CA SER A 61 -6.24 -17.32 -15.63
C SER A 61 -5.17 -18.31 -15.16
N ASN A 62 -4.79 -19.29 -15.99
CA ASN A 62 -3.74 -20.24 -15.67
C ASN A 62 -2.37 -19.58 -15.56
N LYS A 63 -2.06 -18.60 -16.42
CA LYS A 63 -0.83 -17.80 -16.30
C LYS A 63 -0.77 -17.04 -14.97
N ASP A 64 -1.88 -16.42 -14.56
CA ASP A 64 -1.94 -15.69 -13.31
C ASP A 64 -1.75 -16.65 -12.11
N MET A 65 -2.36 -17.84 -12.15
CA MET A 65 -2.17 -18.89 -11.13
C MET A 65 -0.73 -19.41 -11.08
N ALA A 66 -0.16 -19.75 -12.23
CA ALA A 66 1.22 -20.21 -12.35
C ALA A 66 2.21 -19.14 -11.87
N GLY A 67 1.98 -17.87 -12.20
CA GLY A 67 2.80 -16.75 -11.75
C GLY A 67 2.79 -16.57 -10.22
N LYS A 68 1.64 -16.78 -9.57
CA LYS A 68 1.54 -16.76 -8.10
C LYS A 68 2.38 -17.88 -7.47
N LEU A 69 2.22 -19.12 -7.96
CA LEU A 69 2.97 -20.27 -7.49
C LEU A 69 4.49 -20.08 -7.67
N ILE A 70 4.91 -19.59 -8.84
CA ILE A 70 6.33 -19.30 -9.12
C ILE A 70 6.87 -18.27 -8.12
N ASN A 71 6.15 -17.17 -7.91
CA ASN A 71 6.57 -16.13 -6.97
C ASN A 71 6.66 -16.65 -5.53
N GLU A 72 5.70 -17.47 -5.11
CA GLU A 72 5.70 -18.05 -3.78
C GLU A 72 6.87 -19.00 -3.57
N TRP A 73 7.10 -19.92 -4.52
CA TRP A 73 8.17 -20.91 -4.44
C TRP A 73 9.57 -20.30 -4.61
N SER A 74 9.71 -19.24 -5.41
CA SER A 74 11.02 -18.63 -5.68
C SER A 74 11.47 -17.66 -4.58
N ARG A 75 10.54 -17.10 -3.81
CA ARG A 75 10.86 -16.09 -2.78
C ARG A 75 11.88 -16.58 -1.74
N PRO A 76 11.70 -17.75 -1.10
CA PRO A 76 12.69 -18.28 -0.16
C PRO A 76 14.04 -18.58 -0.81
N ILE A 77 14.06 -18.90 -2.11
CA ILE A 77 15.30 -19.20 -2.85
C ILE A 77 16.15 -17.95 -3.03
N PHE A 78 15.51 -16.81 -3.30
CA PHE A 78 16.18 -15.53 -3.53
C PHE A 78 16.25 -14.64 -2.27
N GLY A 79 15.88 -15.15 -1.10
CA GLY A 79 15.83 -14.34 0.14
C GLY A 79 14.85 -13.17 0.06
N LEU A 80 13.80 -13.28 -0.78
CA LEU A 80 12.81 -12.22 -0.96
C LEU A 80 11.75 -12.30 0.14
N THR A 81 11.54 -11.21 0.87
CA THR A 81 10.57 -11.16 1.97
C THR A 81 9.13 -11.32 1.47
N SER A 82 8.38 -12.25 2.06
CA SER A 82 6.96 -12.51 1.73
C SER A 82 5.99 -11.69 2.58
N ASN A 83 6.40 -11.25 3.77
CA ASN A 83 5.54 -10.60 4.74
C ASN A 83 6.00 -9.16 5.05
N TYR A 84 5.47 -8.19 4.30
CA TYR A 84 5.68 -6.76 4.59
C TYR A 84 4.72 -6.22 5.66
N LYS A 85 3.66 -6.99 6.00
CA LYS A 85 2.64 -6.58 6.96
C LYS A 85 3.07 -6.79 8.42
N GLY A 86 3.95 -7.76 8.67
CA GLY A 86 4.52 -8.04 10.00
C GLY A 86 5.90 -7.41 10.26
N MET A 87 6.47 -6.71 9.29
CA MET A 87 7.77 -6.06 9.44
C MET A 87 7.69 -4.96 10.51
N THR A 88 8.55 -5.05 11.53
CA THR A 88 8.59 -4.06 12.61
C THR A 88 8.98 -2.68 12.07
N ARG A 89 8.76 -1.64 12.88
CA ARG A 89 9.15 -0.28 12.49
C ARG A 89 10.66 -0.22 12.26
N GLU A 90 11.41 -0.91 13.11
CA GLU A 90 12.87 -0.96 13.14
C GLU A 90 13.45 -1.71 11.94
N GLU A 91 12.89 -2.88 11.58
CA GLU A 91 13.29 -3.63 10.38
C GLU A 91 13.01 -2.86 9.08
N ARG A 92 11.93 -2.06 9.07
CA ARG A 92 11.60 -1.19 7.93
C ARG A 92 12.59 -0.04 7.80
N GLU A 93 12.88 0.64 8.91
CA GLU A 93 13.87 1.72 8.97
C GLU A 93 15.25 1.24 8.52
N GLN A 94 15.66 0.05 8.96
CA GLN A 94 16.93 -0.55 8.54
C GLN A 94 16.99 -0.83 7.04
N ARG A 95 15.92 -1.38 6.44
CA ARG A 95 15.86 -1.59 4.98
C ARG A 95 15.85 -0.29 4.19
N ASP A 96 15.10 0.71 4.64
CA ASP A 96 15.10 2.03 4.01
C ASP A 96 16.53 2.61 4.05
N LEU A 97 17.24 2.46 5.19
CA LEU A 97 18.63 2.88 5.35
C LEU A 97 19.61 2.11 4.45
N GLU A 98 19.45 0.79 4.30
CA GLU A 98 20.25 -0.07 3.40
C GLU A 98 20.05 0.27 1.93
N GLN A 99 18.83 0.67 1.54
CA GLN A 99 18.50 1.07 0.18
C GLN A 99 18.85 2.54 -0.13
N MET A 100 19.27 3.33 0.86
CA MET A 100 19.68 4.71 0.63
C MET A 100 20.92 4.77 -0.27
N PRO A 101 20.88 5.59 -1.35
CA PRO A 101 22.04 5.77 -2.22
C PRO A 101 23.21 6.38 -1.44
N GLN A 102 24.42 5.82 -1.64
CA GLN A 102 25.67 6.18 -0.96
C GLN A 102 25.94 7.70 -0.93
N ARG A 103 25.55 8.45 -1.97
CA ARG A 103 25.70 9.93 -2.01
C ARG A 103 25.00 10.67 -0.86
N ARG A 104 23.92 10.12 -0.27
CA ARG A 104 23.26 10.68 0.94
C ARG A 104 23.94 10.26 2.24
N ARG A 105 24.64 9.12 2.26
CA ARG A 105 25.39 8.66 3.44
C ARG A 105 26.67 9.49 3.66
N MET A 106 27.25 10.03 2.60
CA MET A 106 28.51 10.80 2.66
C MET A 106 28.30 12.27 3.12
N SER A 107 27.08 12.79 3.07
CA SER A 107 26.76 14.17 3.50
C SER A 107 26.62 14.30 5.03
N SER A 108 26.61 13.19 5.78
CA SER A 108 26.59 13.21 7.25
C SER A 108 27.98 13.47 7.85
N THR A 109 29.05 13.07 7.16
CA THR A 109 30.44 13.17 7.64
C THR A 109 31.31 14.21 6.92
N GLY A 110 30.86 14.76 5.78
CA GLY A 110 31.75 15.50 4.86
C GLY A 110 31.41 16.97 4.57
N GLY A 111 30.79 17.70 5.50
CA GLY A 111 30.45 19.11 5.26
C GLY A 111 30.67 19.99 6.48
N GLN A 112 31.90 20.46 6.68
CA GLN A 112 32.21 21.58 7.58
C GLN A 112 31.68 22.89 6.98
N THR A 113 30.36 23.06 6.95
CA THR A 113 29.79 24.39 7.10
C THR A 113 29.32 24.47 8.55
N PRO A 114 29.48 25.61 9.25
CA PRO A 114 29.02 25.73 10.62
C PRO A 114 27.52 25.42 10.62
N ARG A 115 27.17 24.21 11.04
CA ARG A 115 25.79 23.81 11.21
C ARG A 115 25.31 24.64 12.38
N ARG A 116 24.59 25.73 12.09
CA ARG A 116 23.72 26.28 13.12
C ARG A 116 22.69 25.21 13.42
N ASP A 117 22.64 24.78 14.67
CA ASP A 117 21.66 23.79 15.10
C ASP A 117 20.29 24.42 14.86
N LEU A 118 19.52 23.85 13.93
CA LEU A 118 18.22 24.40 13.55
C LEU A 118 17.29 24.55 14.76
N GLU A 119 17.45 23.67 15.75
CA GLU A 119 16.76 23.74 17.03
C GLU A 119 17.17 24.99 17.83
N LYS A 120 18.48 25.30 17.92
CA LYS A 120 19.00 26.50 18.60
C LYS A 120 18.66 27.81 17.90
N VAL A 121 18.49 27.77 16.58
CA VAL A 121 17.99 28.92 15.79
C VAL A 121 16.50 29.15 16.06
N LEU A 122 15.71 28.08 16.17
CA LEU A 122 14.27 28.16 16.46
C LEU A 122 13.98 28.56 17.91
N THR A 123 14.82 28.15 18.87
CA THR A 123 14.75 28.59 20.27
C THR A 123 15.36 29.97 20.51
N GLY A 124 16.01 30.55 19.50
CA GLY A 124 16.58 31.91 19.55
C GLY A 124 17.92 32.03 20.29
N GLU A 125 18.53 30.90 20.67
CA GLU A 125 19.82 30.86 21.37
C GLU A 125 21.00 31.19 20.45
N GLU A 126 20.91 30.85 19.16
CA GLU A 126 21.93 31.22 18.16
C GLU A 126 21.51 32.46 17.35
N LYS A 127 22.15 33.59 17.62
CA LYS A 127 22.01 34.80 16.80
C LYS A 127 22.68 34.64 15.44
N ALA A 128 22.04 35.18 14.40
CA ALA A 128 22.66 35.24 13.09
C ALA A 128 23.91 36.12 13.11
N LEU A 129 25.03 35.59 12.63
CA LEU A 129 26.28 36.33 12.43
C LEU A 129 26.01 37.57 11.57
N ARG A 130 26.52 38.70 12.02
CA ARG A 130 26.38 40.01 11.39
C ARG A 130 27.65 40.35 10.59
N PRO A 131 27.58 41.30 9.64
CA PRO A 131 28.78 41.80 8.96
C PRO A 131 29.86 42.22 9.96
N GLY A 132 31.04 41.62 9.87
CA GLY A 132 32.17 41.86 10.79
C GLY A 132 32.45 40.72 11.79
N ASP A 133 31.49 39.82 12.03
CA ASP A 133 31.70 38.67 12.90
C ASP A 133 32.59 37.61 12.22
N PRO A 134 33.50 36.93 12.96
CA PRO A 134 34.28 35.82 12.42
C PRO A 134 33.38 34.73 11.81
N GLY A 135 33.62 34.40 10.54
CA GLY A 135 32.81 33.44 9.79
C GLY A 135 31.58 34.01 9.07
N PHE A 136 31.33 35.33 9.16
CA PHE A 136 30.32 35.99 8.33
C PHE A 136 30.67 35.90 6.84
N CYS A 137 29.73 35.42 6.03
CA CYS A 137 29.89 35.29 4.59
C CYS A 137 28.77 36.07 3.89
N ALA A 138 29.12 37.15 3.20
CA ALA A 138 28.17 38.01 2.49
C ALA A 138 27.54 37.36 1.24
N ARG A 139 28.07 36.20 0.81
CA ARG A 139 27.57 35.48 -0.37
C ARG A 139 26.55 34.44 0.06
N ALA A 140 25.44 34.35 -0.67
CA ALA A 140 24.46 33.29 -0.50
C ALA A 140 25.15 31.92 -0.70
N ARG A 141 24.93 30.99 0.23
CA ARG A 141 25.38 29.60 0.10
C ARG A 141 24.21 28.72 -0.30
N VAL A 142 24.47 27.75 -1.17
CA VAL A 142 23.48 26.72 -1.50
C VAL A 142 23.24 25.87 -0.24
N PRO A 143 22.00 25.78 0.26
CA PRO A 143 21.69 24.91 1.38
C PRO A 143 22.03 23.46 1.03
N MET A 144 22.78 22.80 1.92
CA MET A 144 23.03 21.37 1.76
C MET A 144 21.71 20.62 1.89
N PRO A 145 21.45 19.61 1.03
CA PRO A 145 20.28 18.76 1.16
C PRO A 145 20.15 18.22 2.59
N SER A 146 18.97 18.37 3.18
CA SER A 146 18.70 17.82 4.51
C SER A 146 18.63 16.30 4.44
N ASN A 147 19.22 15.61 5.43
CA ASN A 147 19.05 14.17 5.61
C ASN A 147 17.84 13.84 6.53
N LYS A 148 16.88 14.77 6.66
CA LYS A 148 15.63 14.51 7.39
C LYS A 148 14.70 13.70 6.51
N ASP A 149 14.74 12.37 6.64
CA ASP A 149 13.82 11.47 5.95
C ASP A 149 12.55 11.24 6.77
N TYR A 150 11.43 11.06 6.08
CA TYR A 150 10.15 10.72 6.71
C TYR A 150 10.18 9.27 7.17
N VAL A 151 10.39 9.08 8.46
CA VAL A 151 10.36 7.76 9.10
C VAL A 151 8.92 7.28 9.35
N VAL A 152 8.00 8.22 9.54
CA VAL A 152 6.59 7.92 9.86
C VAL A 152 5.76 7.96 8.58
N ARG A 153 5.30 6.78 8.14
CA ARG A 153 4.31 6.69 7.06
C ARG A 153 2.95 7.16 7.57
N PRO A 154 2.21 7.97 6.81
CA PRO A 154 0.87 8.40 7.20
C PRO A 154 -0.02 7.18 7.38
N LYS A 155 -0.85 7.20 8.43
CA LYS A 155 -1.88 6.19 8.62
C LYS A 155 -2.89 6.33 7.49
N TRP A 156 -3.14 5.24 6.79
CA TRP A 156 -4.18 5.15 5.79
C TRP A 156 -5.52 5.50 6.43
N ASN A 157 -6.22 6.50 5.87
CA ASN A 157 -7.43 7.08 6.45
C ASN A 157 -8.72 6.51 5.82
N VAL A 158 -8.62 5.52 4.94
CA VAL A 158 -9.79 4.80 4.43
C VAL A 158 -9.98 3.57 5.30
N GLU A 159 -11.02 3.59 6.13
CA GLU A 159 -11.53 2.39 6.77
C GLU A 159 -11.93 1.42 5.66
N MET A 160 -11.06 0.46 5.34
CA MET A 160 -11.46 -0.69 4.55
C MET A 160 -12.32 -1.51 5.51
N GLU A 161 -13.64 -1.35 5.40
CA GLU A 161 -14.59 -2.21 6.08
C GLU A 161 -14.25 -3.64 5.64
N SER A 162 -13.57 -4.40 6.50
CA SER A 162 -13.30 -5.83 6.34
C SER A 162 -14.60 -6.62 6.53
N SER A 163 -15.66 -6.19 5.84
CA SER A 163 -16.98 -6.81 5.78
C SER A 163 -16.98 -7.93 4.73
N ARG A 164 -16.04 -8.86 4.89
CA ARG A 164 -16.26 -10.23 4.48
C ARG A 164 -15.94 -11.05 5.71
N PHE A 165 -17.02 -11.48 6.37
CA PHE A 165 -17.06 -12.47 7.44
C PHE A 165 -17.30 -11.94 8.86
N GLN A 166 -18.48 -11.34 9.11
CA GLN A 166 -19.34 -11.68 10.26
C GLN A 166 -20.60 -10.80 10.28
N GLY A 167 -21.76 -11.47 10.39
CA GLY A 167 -22.88 -11.04 11.22
C GLY A 167 -23.54 -9.70 10.92
N THR A 168 -24.75 -9.78 10.37
CA THR A 168 -25.85 -8.81 10.48
C THR A 168 -25.73 -7.82 11.64
N SER A 169 -25.16 -6.64 11.38
CA SER A 169 -25.37 -5.46 12.22
C SER A 169 -25.35 -4.22 11.33
N LYS A 170 -26.23 -3.29 11.68
CA LYS A 170 -26.76 -2.22 10.82
C LYS A 170 -25.62 -1.40 10.19
N LYS A 171 -25.56 -1.35 8.85
CA LYS A 171 -24.65 -0.46 8.10
C LYS A 171 -24.69 0.94 8.70
N GLY A 172 -23.54 1.40 9.20
CA GLY A 172 -23.36 2.76 9.66
C GLY A 172 -23.74 3.73 8.53
N ILE A 173 -24.53 4.74 8.86
CA ILE A 173 -24.98 5.77 7.92
C ILE A 173 -23.77 6.41 7.22
N SER A 174 -23.72 6.26 5.88
CA SER A 174 -22.63 6.73 5.04
C SER A 174 -22.42 8.23 5.19
N ARG A 175 -21.21 8.72 4.93
CA ARG A 175 -20.91 10.16 4.92
C ARG A 175 -21.86 10.93 3.99
N LEU A 176 -22.23 10.30 2.87
CA LEU A 176 -23.21 10.82 1.92
C LEU A 176 -24.61 10.89 2.55
N ASP A 177 -25.04 9.85 3.25
CA ASP A 177 -26.34 9.82 3.95
C ASP A 177 -26.40 10.89 5.07
N LYS A 178 -25.30 11.13 5.78
CA LYS A 178 -25.21 12.23 6.78
C LYS A 178 -25.39 13.60 6.12
N GLN A 179 -24.78 13.82 4.95
CA GLN A 179 -24.92 15.08 4.21
C GLN A 179 -26.34 15.23 3.65
N MET A 180 -26.91 14.19 3.05
CA MET A 180 -28.28 14.20 2.56
C MET A 180 -29.28 14.53 3.67
N ARG A 181 -29.13 13.93 4.86
CA ARG A 181 -29.96 14.25 6.03
C ARG A 181 -29.84 15.71 6.46
N LYS A 182 -28.62 16.25 6.51
CA LYS A 182 -28.40 17.69 6.80
C LYS A 182 -29.09 18.58 5.77
N PHE A 183 -29.02 18.27 4.48
CA PHE A 183 -29.73 19.03 3.45
C PHE A 183 -31.25 18.97 3.63
N THR A 184 -31.80 17.80 3.96
CA THR A 184 -33.24 17.66 4.21
C THR A 184 -33.69 18.42 5.46
N ASP A 185 -32.89 18.41 6.53
CA ASP A 185 -33.22 19.11 7.78
C ASP A 185 -33.12 20.62 7.61
N ILE A 186 -32.12 21.11 6.87
CA ILE A 186 -32.04 22.54 6.49
C ILE A 186 -33.26 22.94 5.67
N ARG A 187 -33.68 22.12 4.69
CA ARG A 187 -34.85 22.41 3.86
C ARG A 187 -36.18 22.35 4.63
N LYS A 188 -36.27 21.51 5.67
CA LYS A 188 -37.41 21.49 6.60
C LYS A 188 -37.40 22.71 7.51
N LYS A 189 -36.23 23.14 7.98
CA LYS A 189 -36.07 24.29 8.88
C LYS A 189 -36.22 25.64 8.16
N SER A 190 -35.92 25.69 6.86
CA SER A 190 -36.15 26.86 6.00
C SER A 190 -37.59 26.97 5.51
N ARG A 191 -38.44 25.96 5.72
CA ARG A 191 -39.90 26.09 5.56
C ARG A 191 -40.46 26.81 6.78
N SER A 192 -40.12 28.09 6.89
CA SER A 192 -40.79 29.04 7.78
C SER A 192 -42.20 29.29 7.25
N ALA A 193 -43.17 29.08 8.15
CA ALA A 193 -44.56 29.52 8.16
C ALA A 193 -45.37 29.39 6.86
N HIS A 194 -46.32 28.45 6.87
CA HIS A 194 -47.49 28.54 6.00
C HIS A 194 -48.14 29.91 6.24
N ALA A 195 -48.27 30.75 5.21
CA ALA A 195 -48.99 32.01 5.33
C ALA A 195 -50.42 31.72 5.81
N VAL A 196 -50.79 32.28 6.97
CA VAL A 196 -52.17 32.22 7.46
C VAL A 196 -53.01 33.04 6.49
N LYS A 197 -54.06 32.44 5.92
CA LYS A 197 -55.03 33.18 5.11
C LYS A 197 -55.78 34.15 6.04
N ILE A 198 -55.50 35.44 5.91
CA ILE A 198 -56.20 36.51 6.61
C ILE A 198 -57.68 36.44 6.18
N SER A 199 -58.57 36.24 7.15
CA SER A 199 -60.02 36.34 6.93
C SER A 199 -60.45 37.79 7.04
N ILE A 200 -61.17 38.31 6.04
CA ILE A 200 -61.67 39.69 5.99
C ILE A 200 -62.73 39.98 7.08
N GLU A 201 -63.33 38.95 7.68
CA GLU A 201 -64.31 39.08 8.76
C GLU A 201 -63.71 39.04 10.18
N GLY A 202 -62.37 39.07 10.34
CA GLY A 202 -61.70 39.36 11.62
C GLY A 202 -61.61 38.25 12.67
N ASN A 203 -62.17 37.05 12.43
CA ASN A 203 -62.31 36.03 13.50
C ASN A 203 -61.13 35.06 13.73
N LYS A 204 -59.96 35.24 13.09
CA LYS A 204 -58.79 34.35 13.28
C LYS A 204 -57.44 35.09 13.24
N MET A 205 -57.28 36.08 14.12
CA MET A 205 -55.94 36.59 14.45
C MET A 205 -55.41 35.82 15.68
N PRO A 206 -54.21 35.22 15.62
CA PRO A 206 -53.60 34.65 16.83
C PRO A 206 -53.18 35.81 17.75
N LEU A 207 -53.58 35.75 19.03
CA LEU A 207 -52.92 36.51 20.10
C LEU A 207 -51.58 35.87 20.45
#